data_AF-A0ABD6DH11-F1
#
_entry.id   AF-A0ABD6DH11-F1
#
_cell.length_a   1.000
_cell.length_b   1.000
_cell.length_c   1.000
_cell.angle_alpha   90.00
_cell.angle_beta   90.00
_cell.angle_gamma   90.00
#
_symmetry.space_group_name_H-M   'P 1'
#
loop_
_entity.id
_entity.type
_entity.pdbx_description
1 polymer ?
#
loop_
_entity_poly.entity_id
_entity_poly.type
_entity_poly.pdbx_seq_one_letter_code
_entity_poly.pdbx_strand_id
1 'polypeptide(L)'
;MSPATHPIAARLEALVGGDAKLLATVMGLPLVDGIFPALVLAGALDGPLNVLQVGLLVFGGSATVAVVLAEMDGTRRETVTTVAAVGIGIVALATVEAALAPTIESVLDIATFERAAALVVLAVAAKTASARVGEYLPRPAVVVGLGLLVSLDLSDPRFEVVLEPELVAAAAAAAAVGAGFALAVAVAGPHLRRRMDVDRFRFGSAVALGLLALSILGLQVGSAPLAVVGVAALFALEPGCADDCPDEPTRDSTAHAEAAD
;
A
#
# COMPACT_ATOMS: atom_id res chain seq x y z
N MET A 1 30.28 -17.17 27.66
CA MET A 1 30.58 -17.71 26.32
C MET A 1 30.05 -16.70 25.31
N SER A 2 30.94 -16.01 24.60
CA SER A 2 30.57 -14.91 23.70
C SER A 2 30.08 -15.46 22.36
N PRO A 3 28.88 -15.10 21.88
CA PRO A 3 28.57 -15.30 20.48
C PRO A 3 29.37 -14.26 19.68
N ALA A 4 30.07 -14.71 18.65
CA ALA A 4 30.74 -13.82 17.71
C ALA A 4 29.69 -12.98 16.98
N THR A 5 29.46 -11.75 17.43
CA THR A 5 28.62 -10.78 16.72
C THR A 5 29.34 -10.42 15.43
N HIS A 6 28.88 -11.00 14.32
CA HIS A 6 29.42 -10.72 13.00
C HIS A 6 29.22 -9.22 12.69
N PRO A 7 30.26 -8.43 12.39
CA PRO A 7 30.16 -6.99 12.21
C PRO A 7 29.23 -6.58 11.05
N ILE A 8 29.00 -7.49 10.10
CA ILE A 8 28.01 -7.30 9.02
C ILE A 8 26.57 -7.48 9.53
N ALA A 9 26.32 -8.37 10.51
CA ALA A 9 25.01 -8.55 11.11
C ALA A 9 24.62 -7.33 11.96
N ALA A 10 25.54 -6.79 12.76
CA ALA A 10 25.31 -5.55 13.50
C ALA A 10 25.10 -4.33 12.58
N ARG A 11 25.75 -4.29 11.40
CA ARG A 11 25.48 -3.26 10.38
C ARG A 11 24.14 -3.45 9.69
N LEU A 12 23.72 -4.69 9.40
CA LEU A 12 22.41 -5.00 8.85
C LEU A 12 21.29 -4.72 9.86
N GLU A 13 21.50 -5.02 11.14
CA GLU A 13 20.56 -4.75 12.24
C GLU A 13 20.50 -3.25 12.55
N ALA A 14 21.60 -2.51 12.38
CA ALA A 14 21.61 -1.04 12.43
C ALA A 14 21.00 -0.38 11.18
N LEU A 15 21.04 -1.04 10.01
CA LEU A 15 20.41 -0.58 8.76
C LEU A 15 18.92 -0.94 8.70
N VAL A 16 18.52 -2.02 9.37
CA VAL A 16 17.15 -2.51 9.47
C VAL A 16 16.67 -2.26 10.91
N GLY A 17 16.58 -0.99 11.28
CA GLY A 17 15.86 -0.59 12.49
C GLY A 17 14.42 -1.12 12.47
N GLY A 18 13.77 -1.21 13.64
CA GLY A 18 12.39 -1.70 13.75
C GLY A 18 11.45 -1.03 12.75
N ASP A 19 11.59 0.29 12.59
CA ASP A 19 10.80 1.13 11.70
C ASP A 19 11.02 0.78 10.22
N ALA A 20 12.28 0.50 9.83
CA ALA A 20 12.63 0.08 8.47
C ALA A 20 11.97 -1.26 8.13
N LYS A 21 11.96 -2.19 9.10
CA LYS A 21 11.30 -3.49 8.95
C LYS A 21 9.79 -3.34 8.87
N LEU A 22 9.17 -2.47 9.67
CA LEU A 22 7.74 -2.17 9.60
C LEU A 22 7.37 -1.60 8.23
N LEU A 23 8.11 -0.60 7.75
CA LEU A 23 7.90 0.00 6.44
C LEU A 23 8.09 -1.02 5.31
N ALA A 24 9.17 -1.79 5.33
CA ALA A 24 9.43 -2.83 4.33
C ALA A 24 8.35 -3.91 4.33
N THR A 25 7.83 -4.27 5.52
CA THR A 25 6.75 -5.25 5.63
C THR A 25 5.47 -4.71 5.02
N VAL A 26 5.11 -3.45 5.30
CA VAL A 26 3.89 -2.83 4.79
C VAL A 26 3.97 -2.59 3.28
N MET A 27 5.05 -1.97 2.81
CA MET A 27 5.24 -1.69 1.38
C MET A 27 5.47 -2.96 0.56
N GLY A 28 6.08 -3.99 1.14
CA GLY A 28 6.35 -5.26 0.50
C GLY A 28 5.20 -6.26 0.59
N LEU A 29 4.17 -5.98 1.41
CA LEU A 29 3.04 -6.88 1.58
C LEU A 29 2.37 -7.25 0.25
N PRO A 30 2.10 -6.32 -0.68
CA PRO A 30 1.49 -6.63 -1.97
C PRO A 30 2.30 -7.59 -2.85
N LEU A 31 3.62 -7.62 -2.68
CA LEU A 31 4.52 -8.53 -3.39
C LEU A 31 4.36 -9.94 -2.81
N VAL A 32 4.45 -10.04 -1.49
CA VAL A 32 4.43 -11.31 -0.75
C VAL A 32 3.05 -11.96 -0.73
N ASP A 33 1.98 -11.18 -0.66
CA ASP A 33 0.61 -11.71 -0.64
C ASP A 33 0.02 -11.94 -2.04
N GLY A 34 0.81 -11.68 -3.10
CA GLY A 34 0.47 -11.95 -4.48
C GLY A 34 -0.47 -10.93 -5.12
N ILE A 35 -0.83 -9.84 -4.44
CA ILE A 35 -1.65 -8.77 -5.04
C ILE A 35 -0.96 -8.16 -6.24
N PHE A 36 0.31 -7.77 -6.13
CA PHE A 36 1.04 -7.13 -7.21
C PHE A 36 1.26 -8.06 -8.41
N PRO A 37 1.75 -9.31 -8.24
CA PRO A 37 1.77 -10.29 -9.33
C PRO A 37 0.39 -10.47 -9.99
N ALA A 38 -0.68 -10.52 -9.20
CA ALA A 38 -2.02 -10.65 -9.74
C ALA A 38 -2.45 -9.43 -10.58
N LEU A 39 -2.06 -8.22 -10.16
CA LEU A 39 -2.30 -6.99 -10.92
C LEU A 39 -1.51 -6.95 -12.23
N VAL A 40 -0.25 -7.40 -12.19
CA VAL A 40 0.61 -7.49 -13.39
C VAL A 40 -0.03 -8.44 -14.40
N LEU A 41 -0.40 -9.65 -13.98
CA LEU A 41 -1.05 -10.67 -14.82
C LEU A 41 -2.45 -10.26 -15.30
N ALA A 42 -3.14 -9.37 -14.57
CA ALA A 42 -4.45 -8.86 -14.94
C ALA A 42 -4.39 -7.59 -15.83
N GLY A 43 -3.23 -7.22 -16.37
CA GLY A 43 -3.08 -6.05 -17.24
C GLY A 43 -3.26 -4.70 -16.52
N ALA A 44 -3.19 -4.67 -15.19
CA ALA A 44 -3.43 -3.43 -14.42
C ALA A 44 -2.33 -2.37 -14.57
N LEU A 45 -1.30 -2.63 -15.37
CA LEU A 45 -0.20 -1.73 -15.68
C LEU A 45 -0.26 -1.16 -17.11
N ASP A 46 -1.36 -1.41 -17.84
CA ASP A 46 -1.52 -0.99 -19.22
C ASP A 46 -1.66 0.53 -19.35
N GLY A 47 -0.52 1.20 -19.50
CA GLY A 47 -0.43 2.64 -19.71
C GLY A 47 -0.03 3.45 -18.48
N PRO A 48 0.40 4.71 -18.69
CA PRO A 48 1.07 5.50 -17.65
C PRO A 48 0.17 5.87 -16.48
N LEU A 49 -1.14 6.08 -16.72
CA LEU A 49 -2.09 6.38 -15.66
C LEU A 49 -2.34 5.17 -14.75
N ASN A 50 -2.35 3.98 -15.31
CA ASN A 50 -2.55 2.73 -14.57
C ASN A 50 -1.32 2.43 -13.70
N VAL A 51 -0.11 2.61 -14.26
CA VAL A 51 1.15 2.56 -13.51
C VAL A 51 1.14 3.52 -12.31
N LEU A 52 0.67 4.77 -12.51
CA LEU A 52 0.56 5.75 -11.44
C LEU A 52 -0.45 5.32 -10.37
N GLN A 53 -1.62 4.80 -10.79
CA GLN A 53 -2.66 4.31 -9.89
C GLN A 53 -2.19 3.15 -9.03
N VAL A 54 -1.64 2.11 -9.66
CA VAL A 54 -1.10 0.94 -8.97
C VAL A 54 0.02 1.37 -8.01
N GLY A 55 0.94 2.20 -8.47
CA GLY A 55 2.02 2.70 -7.63
C GLY A 55 1.54 3.41 -6.36
N LEU A 56 0.60 4.35 -6.51
CA LEU A 56 0.06 5.11 -5.37
C LEU A 56 -0.84 4.28 -4.45
N LEU A 57 -1.65 3.37 -4.99
CA LEU A 57 -2.66 2.65 -4.22
C LEU A 57 -2.11 1.38 -3.57
N VAL A 58 -1.23 0.67 -4.27
CA VAL A 58 -0.73 -0.64 -3.85
C VAL A 58 0.52 -0.49 -2.98
N PHE A 59 1.51 0.28 -3.45
CA PHE A 59 2.78 0.46 -2.74
C PHE A 59 2.79 1.73 -1.86
N GLY A 60 2.25 2.84 -2.39
CA GLY A 60 2.17 4.13 -1.72
C GLY A 60 0.94 4.31 -0.82
N GLY A 61 0.15 3.26 -0.60
CA GLY A 61 -1.16 3.36 0.02
C GLY A 61 -1.16 3.89 1.46
N SER A 62 -2.36 4.03 2.04
CA SER A 62 -2.57 4.59 3.38
C SER A 62 -1.75 3.93 4.50
N ALA A 63 -1.49 2.63 4.43
CA ALA A 63 -0.66 1.93 5.39
C ALA A 63 0.79 2.44 5.36
N THR A 64 1.35 2.68 4.16
CA THR A 64 2.69 3.26 3.98
C THR A 64 2.76 4.65 4.59
N VAL A 65 1.74 5.48 4.35
CA VAL A 65 1.67 6.82 4.94
C VAL A 65 1.56 6.77 6.47
N ALA A 66 0.72 5.88 6.99
CA ALA A 66 0.58 5.67 8.42
C ALA A 66 1.93 5.29 9.07
N VAL A 67 2.67 4.34 8.49
CA VAL A 67 3.98 3.95 9.01
C VAL A 67 4.96 5.13 8.97
N VAL A 68 5.08 5.82 7.83
CA VAL A 68 6.04 6.94 7.68
C VAL A 68 5.74 8.11 8.65
N LEU A 69 4.46 8.38 8.92
CA LEU A 69 4.07 9.50 9.76
C LEU A 69 3.95 9.15 11.25
N ALA A 70 3.47 7.96 11.59
CA ALA A 70 3.15 7.59 12.97
C ALA A 70 4.20 6.68 13.61
N GLU A 71 4.83 5.79 12.85
CA GLU A 71 5.71 4.75 13.41
C GLU A 71 7.20 5.04 13.24
N MET A 72 7.58 5.82 12.23
CA MET A 72 9.00 6.13 12.02
C MET A 72 9.48 7.19 13.00
N ASP A 73 10.52 6.87 13.76
CA ASP A 73 11.21 7.78 14.64
C ASP A 73 12.51 8.31 14.00
N GLY A 74 13.11 9.30 14.67
CA GLY A 74 14.39 9.88 14.28
C GLY A 74 14.28 11.18 13.47
N THR A 75 15.42 11.61 12.94
CA THR A 75 15.54 12.84 12.17
C THR A 75 14.99 12.67 10.76
N ARG A 76 14.54 13.78 10.15
CA ARG A 76 14.08 13.80 8.74
C ARG A 76 15.05 13.09 7.79
N ARG A 77 16.36 13.22 8.01
CA ARG A 77 17.39 12.60 7.16
C ARG A 77 17.42 11.07 7.31
N GLU A 78 17.26 10.57 8.53
CA GLU A 78 17.21 9.12 8.82
C GLU A 78 15.95 8.49 8.23
N THR A 79 14.78 9.13 8.42
CA THR A 79 13.52 8.69 7.82
C THR A 79 13.61 8.62 6.30
N VAL A 80 14.09 9.69 5.65
CA VAL A 80 14.24 9.75 4.18
C VAL A 80 15.21 8.70 3.67
N THR A 81 16.33 8.49 4.36
CA THR A 81 17.34 7.49 3.96
C THR A 81 16.78 6.07 4.08
N THR A 82 16.05 5.80 5.16
CA THR A 82 15.39 4.51 5.40
C THR A 82 14.32 4.23 4.35
N VAL A 83 13.45 5.20 4.07
CA VAL A 83 12.39 5.08 3.06
C VAL A 83 12.99 4.88 1.66
N ALA A 84 14.06 5.60 1.33
CA ALA A 84 14.76 5.41 0.06
C ALA A 84 15.38 4.01 -0.06
N ALA A 85 16.01 3.50 1.00
CA ALA A 85 16.58 2.16 1.02
C ALA A 85 15.52 1.06 0.85
N VAL A 86 14.40 1.17 1.57
CA VAL A 86 13.26 0.25 1.43
C VAL A 86 12.69 0.34 0.01
N GLY A 87 12.48 1.55 -0.50
CA GLY A 87 11.95 1.79 -1.84
C GLY A 87 12.77 1.12 -2.94
N ILE A 88 14.11 1.17 -2.85
CA ILE A 88 15.00 0.46 -3.80
C ILE A 88 14.75 -1.05 -3.77
N GLY A 89 14.60 -1.63 -2.57
CA GLY A 89 14.27 -3.04 -2.41
C GLY A 89 12.92 -3.41 -3.04
N ILE A 90 11.89 -2.59 -2.81
CA ILE A 90 10.55 -2.78 -3.38
C ILE A 90 10.59 -2.75 -4.91
N VAL A 91 11.29 -1.78 -5.51
CA VAL A 91 11.45 -1.69 -6.97
C VAL A 91 12.18 -2.92 -7.53
N ALA A 92 13.23 -3.39 -6.85
CA ALA A 92 13.97 -4.57 -7.26
C ALA A 92 13.09 -5.83 -7.24
N LEU A 93 12.33 -6.05 -6.17
CA LEU A 93 11.42 -7.21 -6.09
C LEU A 93 10.30 -7.14 -7.14
N ALA A 94 9.67 -5.98 -7.31
CA ALA A 94 8.61 -5.80 -8.31
C ALA A 94 9.11 -6.08 -9.73
N THR A 95 10.34 -5.66 -10.05
CA THR A 95 11.01 -5.96 -11.33
C THR A 95 11.16 -7.47 -11.53
N VAL A 96 11.58 -8.19 -10.48
CA VAL A 96 11.77 -9.65 -10.53
C VAL A 96 10.43 -10.36 -10.72
N GLU A 97 9.39 -9.98 -9.99
CA GLU A 97 8.06 -10.59 -10.13
C GLU A 97 7.47 -10.38 -11.52
N ALA A 98 7.59 -9.16 -12.07
CA ALA A 98 7.10 -8.87 -13.41
C ALA A 98 7.88 -9.61 -14.51
N ALA A 99 9.18 -9.86 -14.32
CA ALA A 99 9.96 -10.66 -15.25
C ALA A 99 9.52 -12.13 -15.29
N LEU A 100 8.88 -12.63 -14.23
CA LEU A 100 8.33 -13.98 -14.14
C LEU A 100 6.87 -14.08 -14.60
N ALA A 101 6.17 -12.94 -14.73
CA ALA A 101 4.74 -12.91 -15.04
C ALA A 101 4.38 -13.61 -16.36
N PRO A 102 5.07 -13.39 -17.50
CA PRO A 102 4.71 -14.05 -18.77
C PRO A 102 4.84 -15.59 -18.71
N THR A 103 5.75 -16.09 -17.87
CA THR A 103 5.88 -17.54 -17.64
C THR A 103 4.66 -18.11 -16.92
N ILE A 104 4.09 -17.36 -15.97
CA ILE A 104 2.87 -17.76 -15.24
C ILE A 104 1.65 -17.62 -16.14
N GLU A 105 1.57 -16.55 -16.92
CA GLU A 105 0.49 -16.28 -17.88
C GLU A 105 0.27 -17.44 -18.86
N SER A 106 1.35 -18.09 -19.31
CA SER A 106 1.32 -19.20 -20.28
C SER A 106 0.49 -20.43 -19.88
N VAL A 107 0.12 -20.55 -18.59
CA VAL A 107 -0.65 -21.68 -18.05
C VAL A 107 -1.96 -21.25 -17.38
N LEU A 108 -2.41 -20.01 -17.62
CA LEU A 108 -3.61 -19.44 -17.00
C LEU A 108 -4.67 -19.00 -18.01
N ASP A 109 -5.93 -19.26 -17.69
CA ASP A 109 -7.08 -18.54 -18.26
C ASP A 109 -7.15 -17.15 -17.64
N ILE A 110 -6.69 -16.15 -18.40
CA ILE A 110 -6.53 -14.77 -17.95
C ILE A 110 -7.88 -14.12 -17.61
N ALA A 111 -8.94 -14.42 -18.35
CA ALA A 111 -10.27 -13.89 -18.06
C ALA A 111 -10.80 -14.32 -16.68
N THR A 112 -10.53 -15.55 -16.27
CA THR A 112 -10.87 -16.05 -14.92
C THR A 112 -9.94 -15.45 -13.87
N PHE A 113 -8.66 -15.29 -14.20
CA PHE A 113 -7.66 -14.77 -13.28
C PHE A 113 -7.88 -13.28 -12.96
N GLU A 114 -8.22 -12.47 -13.96
CA GLU A 114 -8.58 -11.05 -13.82
C GLU A 114 -9.72 -10.86 -12.81
N ARG A 115 -10.74 -11.71 -12.87
CA ARG A 115 -11.88 -11.67 -11.92
C ARG A 115 -11.43 -11.98 -10.51
N ALA A 116 -10.52 -12.94 -10.33
CA ALA A 116 -9.94 -13.23 -9.03
C ALA A 116 -9.10 -12.05 -8.53
N ALA A 117 -8.24 -11.47 -9.37
CA ALA A 117 -7.43 -10.30 -9.04
C ALA A 117 -8.30 -9.11 -8.61
N ALA A 118 -9.36 -8.80 -9.36
CA ALA A 118 -10.31 -7.76 -8.99
C ALA A 118 -10.98 -8.05 -7.63
N LEU A 119 -11.35 -9.30 -7.35
CA LEU A 119 -11.94 -9.71 -6.07
C LEU A 119 -10.95 -9.54 -4.91
N VAL A 120 -9.66 -9.85 -5.13
CA VAL A 120 -8.59 -9.62 -4.15
C VAL A 120 -8.48 -8.13 -3.81
N VAL A 121 -8.38 -7.27 -4.84
CA VAL A 121 -8.26 -5.82 -4.65
C VAL A 121 -9.49 -5.27 -3.94
N LEU A 122 -10.69 -5.74 -4.30
CA LEU A 122 -11.94 -5.36 -3.64
C LEU A 122 -11.97 -5.81 -2.17
N ALA A 123 -11.47 -7.01 -1.87
CA ALA A 123 -11.38 -7.51 -0.50
C ALA A 123 -10.40 -6.67 0.35
N VAL A 124 -9.26 -6.27 -0.23
CA VAL A 124 -8.28 -5.39 0.42
C VAL A 124 -8.87 -4.00 0.64
N ALA A 125 -9.57 -3.45 -0.34
CA ALA A 125 -10.31 -2.20 -0.22
C ALA A 125 -11.32 -2.26 0.94
N ALA A 126 -12.15 -3.30 0.98
CA ALA A 126 -13.16 -3.49 2.02
C ALA A 126 -12.53 -3.62 3.42
N LYS A 127 -11.44 -4.39 3.56
CA LYS A 127 -10.69 -4.55 4.81
C LYS A 127 -10.03 -3.24 5.26
N THR A 128 -9.59 -2.41 4.32
CA THR A 128 -9.01 -1.10 4.59
C THR A 128 -10.07 -0.10 5.06
N ALA A 129 -11.29 -0.19 4.51
CA ALA A 129 -12.41 0.67 4.88
C ALA A 129 -13.05 0.28 6.23
N SER A 130 -13.08 -1.01 6.58
CA SER A 130 -13.77 -1.48 7.79
C SER A 130 -13.10 -2.71 8.41
N ALA A 131 -12.63 -2.55 9.65
CA ALA A 131 -12.07 -3.64 10.44
C ALA A 131 -13.07 -4.80 10.62
N ARG A 132 -14.37 -4.49 10.82
CA ARG A 132 -15.43 -5.51 10.95
C ARG A 132 -15.59 -6.35 9.68
N VAL A 133 -15.49 -5.74 8.49
CA VAL A 133 -15.57 -6.50 7.23
C VAL A 133 -14.31 -7.35 7.05
N GLY A 134 -13.17 -6.86 7.51
CA GLY A 134 -11.90 -7.59 7.50
C GLY A 134 -11.88 -8.91 8.28
N GLU A 135 -12.79 -9.11 9.24
CA GLU A 135 -12.91 -10.36 10.02
C GLU A 135 -13.57 -11.49 9.22
N TYR A 136 -14.45 -11.16 8.25
CA TYR A 136 -15.17 -12.15 7.44
C TYR A 136 -14.49 -12.46 6.12
N LEU A 137 -13.58 -11.59 5.66
CA LEU A 137 -12.92 -11.75 4.37
C LEU A 137 -11.68 -12.65 4.46
N PRO A 138 -11.48 -13.56 3.49
CA PRO A 138 -10.27 -14.36 3.41
C PRO A 138 -9.03 -13.48 3.21
N ARG A 139 -7.86 -14.01 3.59
CA ARG A 139 -6.59 -13.32 3.38
C ARG A 139 -6.33 -13.17 1.86
N PRO A 140 -5.79 -12.03 1.39
CA PRO A 140 -5.50 -11.80 -0.03
C PRO A 140 -4.76 -12.96 -0.70
N ALA A 141 -3.68 -13.46 -0.07
CA ALA A 141 -2.91 -14.61 -0.57
C ALA A 141 -3.73 -15.89 -0.78
N VAL A 142 -4.76 -16.14 0.05
CA VAL A 142 -5.66 -17.29 -0.13
C VAL A 142 -6.53 -17.11 -1.36
N VAL A 143 -7.03 -15.89 -1.57
CA VAL A 143 -7.84 -15.57 -2.75
C VAL A 143 -6.99 -15.62 -4.02
N VAL A 144 -5.77 -15.08 -4.00
CA VAL A 144 -4.82 -15.18 -5.12
C VAL A 144 -4.49 -16.64 -5.42
N GLY A 145 -4.20 -17.45 -4.40
CA GLY A 145 -3.91 -18.87 -4.59
C GLY A 145 -5.08 -19.67 -5.15
N LEU A 146 -6.31 -19.40 -4.69
CA LEU A 146 -7.52 -20.01 -5.25
C LEU A 146 -7.79 -19.53 -6.67
N GLY A 147 -7.59 -18.23 -6.95
CA GLY A 147 -7.70 -17.66 -8.29
C GLY A 147 -6.74 -18.35 -9.25
N LEU A 148 -5.47 -18.47 -8.86
CA LEU A 148 -4.46 -19.18 -9.64
C LEU A 148 -4.86 -20.63 -9.89
N LEU A 149 -5.33 -21.35 -8.87
CA LEU A 149 -5.76 -22.75 -8.99
C LEU A 149 -6.96 -22.93 -9.94
N VAL A 150 -7.95 -22.05 -9.85
CA VAL A 150 -9.15 -22.09 -10.70
C VAL A 150 -8.83 -21.66 -12.13
N SER A 151 -7.86 -20.77 -12.31
CA SER A 151 -7.42 -20.28 -13.61
C SER A 151 -6.45 -21.21 -14.33
N LEU A 152 -5.98 -22.32 -13.75
CA LEU A 152 -5.04 -23.21 -14.43
C LEU A 152 -5.66 -23.80 -15.70
N ASP A 153 -5.07 -23.49 -16.85
CA ASP A 153 -5.34 -24.14 -18.13
C ASP A 153 -4.10 -24.91 -18.59
N LEU A 154 -4.16 -26.23 -18.49
CA LEU A 154 -3.07 -27.16 -18.83
C LEU A 154 -3.27 -27.82 -20.20
N SER A 155 -4.10 -27.22 -21.06
CA SER A 155 -4.46 -27.81 -22.35
C SER A 155 -3.30 -27.79 -23.37
N ASP A 156 -2.37 -26.82 -23.30
CA ASP A 156 -1.10 -26.79 -24.08
C ASP A 156 -0.01 -25.98 -23.32
N PRO A 157 0.63 -26.52 -22.26
CA PRO A 157 1.55 -25.76 -21.42
C PRO A 157 2.85 -25.46 -22.18
N ARG A 158 3.05 -24.19 -22.56
CA ARG A 158 4.30 -23.70 -23.16
C ARG A 158 5.11 -22.93 -22.14
N PHE A 159 6.03 -23.63 -21.49
CA PHE A 159 7.02 -22.98 -20.62
C PHE A 159 8.09 -22.29 -21.46
N GLU A 160 7.74 -21.14 -22.02
CA GLU A 160 8.67 -20.24 -22.68
C GLU A 160 8.95 -19.06 -21.75
N VAL A 161 10.24 -18.86 -21.43
CA VAL A 161 10.67 -17.68 -20.67
C VAL A 161 10.67 -16.50 -21.62
N VAL A 162 9.53 -15.83 -21.71
CA VAL A 162 9.37 -14.58 -22.46
C VAL A 162 9.66 -13.43 -21.52
N LEU A 163 10.65 -12.62 -21.86
CA LEU A 163 10.93 -11.36 -21.18
C LEU A 163 10.24 -10.24 -21.94
N GLU A 164 9.25 -9.62 -21.31
CA GLU A 164 8.57 -8.44 -21.83
C GLU A 164 9.16 -7.19 -21.17
N PRO A 165 10.11 -6.50 -21.82
CA PRO A 165 10.81 -5.38 -21.20
C PRO A 165 9.88 -4.21 -20.88
N GLU A 166 8.79 -4.05 -21.64
CA GLU A 166 7.78 -3.02 -21.39
C GLU A 166 7.01 -3.28 -20.10
N LEU A 167 6.58 -4.54 -19.87
CA LEU A 167 5.89 -4.95 -18.64
C LEU A 167 6.81 -4.79 -17.42
N VAL A 168 8.06 -5.23 -17.54
CA VAL A 168 9.07 -5.11 -16.48
C VAL A 168 9.33 -3.64 -16.16
N ALA A 169 9.43 -2.77 -17.17
CA ALA A 169 9.59 -1.34 -16.98
C ALA A 169 8.35 -0.69 -16.33
N ALA A 170 7.14 -1.09 -16.74
CA ALA A 170 5.90 -0.61 -16.15
C ALA A 170 5.77 -1.01 -14.66
N ALA A 171 6.14 -2.25 -14.33
CA ALA A 171 6.18 -2.76 -12.96
C ALA A 171 7.19 -2.02 -12.09
N ALA A 172 8.42 -1.85 -12.60
CA ALA A 172 9.45 -1.06 -11.93
C ALA A 172 8.99 0.40 -11.72
N ALA A 173 8.33 1.00 -12.71
CA ALA A 173 7.78 2.34 -12.62
C ALA A 173 6.66 2.45 -11.58
N ALA A 174 5.76 1.48 -11.49
CA ALA A 174 4.68 1.47 -10.48
C ALA A 174 5.28 1.39 -9.07
N ALA A 175 6.22 0.47 -8.83
CA ALA A 175 6.92 0.38 -7.57
C ALA A 175 7.70 1.67 -7.24
N ALA A 176 8.34 2.29 -8.25
CA ALA A 176 9.07 3.54 -8.09
C ALA A 176 8.13 4.72 -7.78
N VAL A 177 6.92 4.76 -8.34
CA VAL A 177 5.88 5.73 -7.98
C VAL A 177 5.51 5.58 -6.50
N GLY A 178 5.24 4.37 -6.04
CA GLY A 178 4.91 4.13 -4.62
C GLY A 178 6.04 4.48 -3.67
N ALA A 179 7.26 4.09 -4.01
CA ALA A 179 8.47 4.45 -3.25
C ALA A 179 8.73 5.95 -3.26
N GLY A 180 8.57 6.61 -4.41
CA GLY A 180 8.70 8.05 -4.57
C GLY A 180 7.65 8.81 -3.78
N PHE A 181 6.41 8.31 -3.74
CA PHE A 181 5.35 8.87 -2.90
C PHE A 181 5.67 8.73 -1.41
N ALA A 182 6.08 7.54 -0.95
CA ALA A 182 6.51 7.34 0.42
C ALA A 182 7.68 8.28 0.80
N LEU A 183 8.63 8.47 -0.12
CA LEU A 183 9.75 9.40 0.06
C LEU A 183 9.26 10.85 0.15
N ALA A 184 8.32 11.26 -0.69
CA ALA A 184 7.72 12.58 -0.64
C ALA A 184 7.00 12.83 0.70
N VAL A 185 6.26 11.83 1.20
CA VAL A 185 5.61 11.86 2.52
C VAL A 185 6.66 11.96 3.63
N ALA A 186 7.76 11.22 3.57
CA ALA A 186 8.84 11.29 4.55
C ALA A 186 9.52 12.67 4.56
N VAL A 187 9.76 13.24 3.38
CA VAL A 187 10.30 14.60 3.22
C VAL A 187 9.32 15.63 3.77
N ALA A 188 8.03 15.47 3.55
CA ALA A 188 6.97 16.35 4.05
C ALA A 188 6.54 16.04 5.50
N GLY A 189 7.08 14.98 6.11
CA GLY A 189 6.65 14.42 7.40
C GLY A 189 6.47 15.44 8.52
N PRO A 190 7.41 16.37 8.76
CA PRO A 190 7.26 17.39 9.80
C PRO A 190 6.01 18.28 9.65
N HIS A 191 5.55 18.49 8.42
CA HIS A 191 4.34 19.28 8.15
C HIS A 191 3.09 18.40 8.16
N LEU A 192 3.19 17.17 7.65
CA LEU A 192 2.07 16.24 7.52
C LEU A 192 1.63 15.65 8.87
N ARG A 193 2.57 15.32 9.77
CA ARG A 193 2.25 14.73 11.09
C ARG A 193 1.28 15.55 11.94
N ARG A 194 1.22 16.87 11.73
CA ARG A 194 0.35 17.79 12.48
C ARG A 194 -0.98 18.12 11.80
N ARG A 195 -1.10 17.81 10.50
CA ARG A 195 -2.22 18.28 9.67
C ARG A 195 -2.98 17.16 8.99
N MET A 196 -2.44 15.95 9.00
CA MET A 196 -2.99 14.85 8.22
C MET A 196 -3.79 13.90 9.11
N ASP A 197 -5.09 13.81 8.86
CA ASP A 197 -5.94 12.72 9.35
C ASP A 197 -5.69 11.46 8.52
N VAL A 198 -4.91 10.54 9.09
CA VAL A 198 -4.52 9.27 8.46
C VAL A 198 -5.73 8.35 8.26
N ASP A 199 -6.72 8.37 9.16
CA ASP A 199 -7.91 7.53 9.05
C ASP A 199 -8.79 7.98 7.88
N ARG A 200 -8.92 9.30 7.67
CA ARG A 200 -9.63 9.86 6.51
C ARG A 200 -8.94 9.56 5.20
N PHE A 201 -7.60 9.67 5.16
CA PHE A 201 -6.82 9.25 3.99
C PHE A 201 -6.94 7.74 3.72
N ARG A 202 -6.95 6.92 4.78
CA ARG A 202 -7.15 5.47 4.69
C ARG A 202 -8.49 5.12 4.06
N PHE A 203 -9.58 5.76 4.51
CA PHE A 203 -10.89 5.53 3.93
C PHE A 203 -10.95 5.92 2.45
N GLY A 204 -10.42 7.09 2.09
CA GLY A 204 -10.39 7.52 0.69
C GLY A 204 -9.52 6.63 -0.21
N SER A 205 -8.38 6.15 0.30
CA SER A 205 -7.53 5.17 -0.41
C SER A 205 -8.25 3.84 -0.62
N ALA A 206 -9.07 3.40 0.34
CA ALA A 206 -9.89 2.21 0.20
C ALA A 206 -10.95 2.37 -0.91
N VAL A 207 -11.60 3.52 -0.99
CA VAL A 207 -12.56 3.82 -2.07
C VAL A 207 -11.85 3.81 -3.43
N ALA A 208 -10.67 4.43 -3.52
CA ALA A 208 -9.88 4.42 -4.74
C ALA A 208 -9.41 3.02 -5.16
N LEU A 209 -9.00 2.16 -4.21
CA LEU A 209 -8.73 0.75 -4.47
C LEU A 209 -9.97 0.00 -4.96
N GLY A 210 -11.15 0.31 -4.40
CA GLY A 210 -12.42 -0.24 -4.90
C GLY A 210 -12.69 0.14 -6.36
N LEU A 211 -12.43 1.39 -6.73
CA LEU A 211 -12.52 1.83 -8.13
C LEU A 211 -11.47 1.17 -9.02
N LEU A 212 -10.25 0.95 -8.53
CA LEU A 212 -9.21 0.20 -9.24
C LEU A 212 -9.69 -1.23 -9.55
N ALA A 213 -10.34 -1.91 -8.58
CA ALA A 213 -10.93 -3.22 -8.80
C ALA A 213 -11.99 -3.23 -9.91
N LEU A 214 -12.82 -2.17 -10.00
CA LEU A 214 -13.77 -2.01 -11.10
C LEU A 214 -13.07 -1.81 -12.44
N SER A 215 -11.95 -1.08 -12.46
CA SER A 215 -11.12 -0.91 -13.67
C SER A 215 -10.59 -2.24 -14.20
N ILE A 216 -10.14 -3.13 -13.30
CA ILE A 216 -9.66 -4.48 -13.65
C ILE A 216 -10.79 -5.31 -14.27
N LEU A 217 -12.03 -5.11 -13.83
CA LEU A 217 -13.21 -5.76 -14.42
C LEU A 217 -13.66 -5.14 -15.77
N GLY A 218 -12.86 -4.24 -16.35
CA GLY A 218 -13.15 -3.59 -17.63
C GLY A 218 -14.18 -2.46 -17.55
N LEU A 219 -14.57 -2.02 -16.34
CA LEU A 219 -15.41 -0.84 -16.20
C LEU A 219 -14.55 0.42 -16.39
N GLN A 220 -14.94 1.27 -17.34
CA GLN A 220 -14.20 2.48 -17.71
C GLN A 220 -14.32 3.55 -16.61
N VAL A 221 -13.53 3.41 -15.54
CA VAL A 221 -13.41 4.38 -14.46
C VAL A 221 -12.33 5.44 -14.72
N GLY A 222 -11.47 5.23 -15.74
CA GLY A 222 -10.48 6.21 -16.19
C GLY A 222 -9.54 6.66 -15.06
N SER A 223 -9.49 7.97 -14.81
CA SER A 223 -8.69 8.57 -13.74
C SER A 223 -9.42 8.70 -12.41
N ALA A 224 -10.63 8.15 -12.27
CA ALA A 224 -11.42 8.26 -11.04
C ALA A 224 -10.69 7.76 -9.79
N PRO A 225 -9.93 6.63 -9.80
CA PRO A 225 -9.14 6.23 -8.64
C PRO A 225 -8.14 7.33 -8.21
N LEU A 226 -7.44 7.95 -9.16
CA LEU A 226 -6.51 9.06 -8.87
C LEU A 226 -7.22 10.30 -8.33
N ALA A 227 -8.36 10.64 -8.93
CA ALA A 227 -9.16 11.77 -8.47
C ALA A 227 -9.63 11.56 -7.04
N VAL A 228 -10.08 10.34 -6.70
CA VAL A 228 -10.48 9.99 -5.32
C VAL A 228 -9.29 10.08 -4.36
N VAL A 229 -8.10 9.58 -4.73
CA VAL A 229 -6.89 9.75 -3.91
C VAL A 229 -6.55 11.22 -3.70
N GLY A 230 -6.60 12.03 -4.76
CA GLY A 230 -6.33 13.47 -4.67
C GLY A 230 -7.33 14.19 -3.76
N VAL A 231 -8.62 13.91 -3.92
CA VAL A 231 -9.68 14.45 -3.06
C VAL A 231 -9.53 13.97 -1.62
N ALA A 232 -9.22 12.68 -1.41
CA ALA A 232 -8.96 12.12 -0.09
C ALA A 232 -7.76 12.78 0.59
N ALA A 233 -6.67 13.02 -0.15
CA ALA A 233 -5.51 13.74 0.35
C ALA A 233 -5.86 15.18 0.74
N LEU A 234 -6.65 15.89 -0.08
CA LEU A 234 -7.11 17.24 0.23
C LEU A 234 -7.99 17.28 1.49
N PHE A 235 -8.91 16.33 1.64
CA PHE A 235 -9.80 16.26 2.80
C PHE A 235 -9.11 15.75 4.06
N ALA A 236 -8.07 14.92 3.91
CA ALA A 236 -7.24 14.46 5.02
C ALA A 236 -6.33 15.57 5.54
N LEU A 237 -6.03 16.60 4.73
CA LEU A 237 -5.27 17.76 5.17
C LEU A 237 -6.19 18.75 5.88
N GLU A 238 -6.01 18.89 7.19
CA GLU A 238 -6.66 19.92 7.99
C GLU A 238 -5.86 21.24 7.89
N PRO A 239 -6.45 22.30 7.30
CA PRO A 239 -5.84 23.62 7.31
C PRO A 239 -6.01 24.23 8.71
N GLY A 240 -5.12 23.86 9.64
CA GLY A 240 -4.84 24.53 10.90
C GLY A 240 -6.03 25.03 11.72
N CYS A 241 -6.53 24.21 12.64
CA CYS A 241 -7.04 24.69 13.94
C CYS A 241 -5.85 25.11 14.81
N ALA A 242 -5.04 26.06 14.34
CA ALA A 242 -3.81 26.45 15.00
C ALA A 242 -3.98 27.58 16.03
N ASP A 243 -5.16 28.21 16.17
CA ASP A 243 -5.34 29.34 17.10
C ASP A 243 -6.72 29.47 17.79
N ASP A 244 -7.68 28.54 17.64
CA ASP A 244 -9.05 28.76 18.17
C ASP A 244 -9.79 27.48 18.64
N CYS A 245 -9.12 26.65 19.43
CA CYS A 245 -9.86 25.77 20.35
C CYS A 245 -9.90 26.46 21.71
N PRO A 246 -11.04 27.02 22.16
CA PRO A 246 -11.16 27.44 23.54
C PRO A 246 -10.93 26.22 24.42
N ASP A 247 -10.03 26.35 25.40
CA ASP A 247 -9.81 25.37 26.46
C ASP A 247 -11.18 24.88 26.95
N GLU A 248 -11.43 23.57 26.87
CA GLU A 248 -12.56 22.99 27.58
C GLU A 248 -12.44 23.42 29.04
N PRO A 249 -13.44 24.13 29.61
CA PRO A 249 -13.38 24.48 31.01
C PRO A 249 -13.36 23.16 31.77
N THR A 250 -12.24 22.91 32.43
CA THR A 250 -12.09 21.93 33.50
C THR A 250 -13.38 21.99 34.31
N ARG A 251 -14.21 20.94 34.22
CA ARG A 251 -15.42 20.84 35.04
C ARG A 251 -14.94 20.73 36.47
N ASP A 252 -14.88 21.88 37.14
CA ASP A 252 -14.63 21.98 38.57
C ASP A 252 -15.70 21.14 39.26
N SER A 253 -15.25 20.00 39.77
CA SER A 253 -16.01 19.17 40.67
C SER A 253 -15.98 19.85 42.03
N THR A 254 -16.79 20.89 42.24
CA THR A 254 -17.17 21.33 43.59
C THR A 254 -18.35 22.31 43.58
N ALA A 255 -19.27 22.06 44.52
CA ALA A 255 -20.30 22.97 45.07
C ALA A 255 -21.66 23.09 44.36
N HIS A 256 -22.50 22.07 44.58
CA HIS A 256 -23.83 22.36 45.14
C HIS A 256 -23.94 21.71 46.52
N ALA A 257 -23.69 22.53 47.53
CA ALA A 257 -24.10 22.31 48.90
C ALA A 257 -25.52 22.90 49.08
N GLU A 258 -26.43 22.04 49.56
CA GLU A 258 -27.36 22.32 50.67
C GLU A 258 -28.54 23.32 50.49
N ALA A 259 -29.65 22.95 51.17
CA ALA A 259 -30.95 23.63 51.40
C ALA A 259 -32.04 23.39 50.31
N ALA A 260 -33.28 22.97 50.60
CA ALA A 260 -34.03 22.83 51.85
C ALA A 260 -35.29 21.94 51.64
N ASP A 261 -35.83 21.46 52.78
CA ASP A 261 -37.12 20.80 53.06
C ASP A 261 -37.35 19.32 52.67
#